data_AF-X0TWS4-F1
#
_entry.id   AF-X0TWS4-F1
#
_cell.length_a   1.000
_cell.length_b   1.000
_cell.length_c   1.000
_cell.angle_alpha   90.00
_cell.angle_beta   90.00
_cell.angle_gamma   90.00
#
_symmetry.space_group_name_H-M   'P 1'
#
loop_
_entity.id
_entity.type
_entity.pdbx_description
1 polymer ?
#
loop_
_entity_poly.entity_id
_entity_poly.type
_entity_poly.pdbx_seq_one_letter_code
_entity_poly.pdbx_strand_id
1 'polypeptide(L)'
;MFDKDNMKIFLLLYAATTEAKEYIKKNADDLFHGVSFEVYVINELSEDIKFNREIYPDFCKLIKKYYDNSIENSSYKKGKHDEPYLGFNECALPLILYHNTPNNTLPILWFEYNKRAYRGLFPRINRHSE
;
A
#
# COMPACT_ATOMS: atom_id res chain seq x y z
N MET A 1 9.19 13.73 34.34
CA MET A 1 9.08 14.78 33.30
C MET A 1 10.08 14.41 32.22
N PHE A 2 9.66 14.29 30.96
CA PHE A 2 10.58 13.98 29.86
C PHE A 2 11.29 15.26 29.41
N ASP A 3 12.60 15.18 29.23
CA ASP A 3 13.40 16.26 28.65
C ASP A 3 13.10 16.33 27.16
N LYS A 4 12.33 17.35 26.77
CA LYS A 4 11.90 17.54 25.37
C LYS A 4 13.05 17.97 24.48
N ASP A 5 14.05 18.64 25.02
CA ASP A 5 15.17 19.20 24.28
C ASP A 5 16.20 18.12 23.92
N ASN A 6 16.19 17.00 24.66
CA ASN A 6 17.02 15.81 24.40
C ASN A 6 16.21 14.57 23.98
N MET A 7 14.98 14.75 23.50
CA MET A 7 14.14 13.64 23.06
C MET A 7 14.48 13.21 21.64
N LYS A 8 14.58 11.90 21.41
CA LYS A 8 14.72 11.30 20.09
C LYS A 8 13.67 10.22 19.86
N ILE A 9 12.97 10.30 18.74
CA ILE A 9 11.91 9.38 18.36
C ILE A 9 12.46 8.40 17.32
N PHE A 10 12.24 7.12 17.58
CA PHE A 10 12.57 6.03 16.66
C PHE A 10 11.28 5.39 16.16
N LEU A 11 10.98 5.52 14.88
CA LEU A 11 9.88 4.81 14.23
C LEU A 11 10.43 3.53 13.57
N LEU A 12 10.09 2.38 14.13
CA LEU A 12 10.43 1.08 13.57
C LEU A 12 9.23 0.50 12.81
N LEU A 13 9.36 0.41 11.49
CA LEU A 13 8.38 -0.21 10.61
C LEU A 13 8.81 -1.64 10.27
N TYR A 14 7.89 -2.59 10.40
CA TYR A 14 8.17 -3.97 10.04
C TYR A 14 8.39 -4.14 8.53
N ALA A 15 7.57 -3.50 7.72
CA ALA A 15 7.69 -3.48 6.26
C ALA A 15 7.18 -2.15 5.70
N ALA A 16 7.88 -1.58 4.73
CA ALA A 16 7.48 -0.36 4.03
C ALA A 16 8.21 -0.28 2.69
N THR A 17 7.63 0.43 1.72
CA THR A 17 8.37 0.79 0.50
C THR A 17 9.41 1.87 0.78
N THR A 18 10.46 1.93 -0.02
CA THR A 18 11.43 3.05 0.02
C THR A 18 10.71 4.39 -0.13
N GLU A 19 9.73 4.48 -1.04
CA GLU A 19 8.89 5.66 -1.22
C GLU A 19 8.18 6.09 0.08
N ALA A 20 7.56 5.15 0.80
CA ALA A 20 6.86 5.45 2.05
C ALA A 20 7.82 5.89 3.17
N LYS A 21 9.00 5.25 3.26
CA LYS A 21 10.05 5.62 4.23
C LYS A 21 10.51 7.06 4.01
N GLU A 22 10.83 7.43 2.77
CA GLU A 22 11.29 8.78 2.44
C GLU A 22 10.17 9.81 2.58
N TYR A 23 8.92 9.45 2.25
CA TYR A 23 7.76 10.30 2.53
C TYR A 23 7.62 10.60 4.02
N ILE A 24 7.69 9.59 4.90
CA ILE A 24 7.58 9.79 6.35
C ILE A 24 8.72 10.68 6.86
N LYS A 25 9.97 10.41 6.46
CA LYS A 25 11.12 11.23 6.87
C LYS A 25 10.93 12.69 6.47
N LYS A 26 10.52 12.94 5.23
CA LYS A 26 10.31 14.30 4.71
C LYS A 26 9.27 15.08 5.50
N ASN A 27 8.19 14.42 5.94
CA ASN A 27 7.09 15.06 6.67
C ASN A 27 7.26 14.99 8.20
N ALA A 28 8.32 14.35 8.70
CA ALA A 28 8.54 14.19 10.14
C ALA A 28 8.86 15.53 10.81
N ASP A 29 9.61 16.41 10.13
CA ASP A 29 9.98 17.72 10.66
C ASP A 29 8.73 18.57 10.97
N ASP A 30 7.74 18.52 10.08
CA ASP A 30 6.45 19.21 10.23
C ASP A 30 5.59 18.65 11.37
N LEU A 31 5.81 17.39 11.77
CA LEU A 31 5.02 16.74 12.84
C LEU A 31 5.67 16.89 14.22
N PHE A 32 7.02 16.90 14.26
CA PHE A 32 7.77 16.78 15.50
C PHE A 32 8.57 18.04 15.88
N HIS A 33 8.52 19.09 15.06
CA HIS A 33 8.94 20.47 15.40
C HIS A 33 10.21 20.56 16.27
N GLY A 34 11.34 20.08 15.74
CA GLY A 34 12.65 20.18 16.42
C GLY A 34 13.03 18.99 17.30
N VAL A 35 12.18 17.97 17.44
CA VAL A 35 12.55 16.68 18.04
C VAL A 35 13.25 15.80 17.00
N SER A 36 14.42 15.24 17.34
CA SER A 36 15.12 14.32 16.45
C SER A 36 14.28 13.08 16.15
N PHE A 37 14.15 12.72 14.87
CA PHE A 37 13.29 11.63 14.42
C PHE A 37 14.02 10.74 13.41
N GLU A 38 13.97 9.42 13.62
CA GLU A 38 14.59 8.44 12.72
C GLU A 38 13.60 7.33 12.35
N VAL A 39 13.59 6.96 11.07
CA VAL A 39 12.77 5.87 10.53
C VAL A 39 13.64 4.67 10.18
N TYR A 40 13.32 3.54 10.78
CA TYR A 40 13.92 2.25 10.51
C TYR A 40 12.88 1.34 9.85
N VAL A 41 13.27 0.63 8.81
CA VAL A 41 12.42 -0.34 8.12
C VAL A 41 13.14 -1.68 8.12
N ILE A 42 12.52 -2.71 8.71
CA ILE A 42 13.13 -4.05 8.79
C ILE A 42 13.12 -4.71 7.41
N ASN A 43 11.95 -4.72 6.75
CA ASN A 43 11.76 -5.24 5.41
C ASN A 43 11.47 -4.07 4.46
N GLU A 44 12.53 -3.40 4.01
CA GLU A 44 12.40 -2.33 3.03
C GLU A 44 12.14 -2.92 1.64
N LEU A 45 11.05 -2.47 1.02
CA LEU A 45 10.61 -2.92 -0.29
C LEU A 45 11.03 -1.89 -1.34
N SER A 46 11.99 -2.24 -2.18
CA SER A 46 12.51 -1.37 -3.24
C SER A 46 11.53 -1.23 -4.41
N GLU A 47 11.76 -0.27 -5.29
CA GLU A 47 10.87 0.04 -6.40
C GLU A 47 10.86 -1.04 -7.50
N ASP A 48 11.91 -1.85 -7.58
CA ASP A 48 12.07 -2.94 -8.56
C ASP A 48 11.08 -4.09 -8.37
N ILE A 49 10.51 -4.25 -7.17
CA ILE A 49 9.48 -5.27 -6.94
C ILE A 49 8.10 -4.83 -7.46
N LYS A 50 7.89 -3.54 -7.74
CA LYS A 50 6.59 -3.05 -8.22
C LYS A 50 6.28 -3.64 -9.59
N PHE A 51 5.01 -3.97 -9.81
CA PHE A 51 4.54 -4.48 -11.08
C PHE A 51 4.74 -3.43 -12.18
N ASN A 52 5.49 -3.81 -13.23
CA ASN A 52 5.73 -2.96 -14.38
C ASN A 52 4.88 -3.41 -15.59
N ARG A 53 3.90 -2.58 -15.96
CA ARG A 53 2.98 -2.80 -17.07
C ARG A 53 3.64 -2.84 -18.46
N GLU A 54 4.80 -2.19 -18.62
CA GLU A 54 5.54 -2.19 -19.88
C GLU A 54 6.26 -3.51 -20.10
N ILE A 55 6.75 -4.12 -19.00
CA ILE A 55 7.38 -5.45 -19.01
C ILE A 55 6.32 -6.56 -19.17
N TYR A 56 5.13 -6.37 -18.59
CA TYR A 56 4.07 -7.38 -18.57
C TYR A 56 2.73 -6.87 -19.16
N PRO A 57 2.69 -6.54 -20.46
CA PRO A 57 1.53 -5.90 -21.08
C PRO A 57 0.28 -6.78 -21.08
N ASP A 58 0.43 -8.11 -21.24
CA ASP A 58 -0.72 -9.02 -21.25
C ASP A 58 -1.31 -9.22 -19.86
N PHE A 59 -0.48 -9.24 -18.81
CA PHE A 59 -0.99 -9.20 -17.44
C PHE A 59 -1.68 -7.87 -17.15
N CYS A 60 -1.15 -6.74 -17.66
CA CYS A 60 -1.81 -5.45 -17.55
C CYS A 60 -3.22 -5.46 -18.19
N LYS A 61 -3.38 -6.06 -19.37
CA LYS A 61 -4.70 -6.26 -20.00
C LYS A 61 -5.62 -7.10 -19.13
N LEU A 62 -5.09 -8.16 -18.52
CA LEU A 62 -5.85 -9.05 -17.63
C LEU A 62 -6.36 -8.30 -16.40
N ILE A 63 -5.49 -7.59 -15.68
CA ILE A 63 -5.87 -6.88 -14.45
C ILE A 63 -6.86 -5.75 -14.74
N LYS A 64 -6.77 -5.09 -15.90
CA LYS A 64 -7.78 -4.12 -16.36
C LYS A 64 -9.13 -4.77 -16.63
N LYS A 65 -9.13 -5.91 -17.33
CA LYS A 65 -10.36 -6.65 -17.69
C LYS A 65 -11.16 -7.09 -16.46
N TYR A 66 -10.47 -7.48 -15.39
CA TYR A 66 -11.07 -7.96 -14.15
C TYR A 66 -11.11 -6.88 -13.06
N TYR A 67 -10.84 -5.63 -13.37
CA TYR A 67 -10.91 -4.58 -12.36
C TYR A 67 -12.38 -4.29 -11.96
N ASP A 68 -12.62 -4.15 -10.65
CA ASP A 68 -13.93 -3.83 -10.09
C ASP A 68 -13.87 -2.46 -9.41
N ASN A 69 -14.69 -1.53 -9.91
CA ASN A 69 -14.71 -0.14 -9.44
C ASN A 69 -15.36 0.04 -8.06
N SER A 70 -16.00 -0.97 -7.49
CA SER A 70 -16.55 -0.92 -6.13
C SER A 70 -15.47 -0.74 -5.05
N ILE A 71 -14.19 -0.96 -5.40
CA ILE A 71 -13.02 -0.72 -4.56
C ILE A 71 -12.76 0.79 -4.35
N GLU A 72 -13.21 1.64 -5.27
CA GLU A 72 -12.92 3.08 -5.31
C GLU A 72 -13.78 3.90 -4.33
N ASN A 73 -13.63 3.62 -3.04
CA ASN A 73 -14.26 4.39 -1.98
C ASN A 73 -13.59 5.78 -1.79
N SER A 74 -14.14 6.59 -0.89
CA SER A 74 -13.61 7.94 -0.58
C SER A 74 -12.16 7.94 -0.11
N SER A 75 -11.72 6.88 0.59
CA SER A 75 -10.34 6.73 1.04
C SER A 75 -9.41 6.35 -0.10
N TYR A 76 -9.87 5.54 -1.05
CA TYR A 76 -9.13 5.16 -2.24
C TYR A 76 -8.74 6.39 -3.07
N LYS A 77 -9.67 7.33 -3.24
CA LYS A 77 -9.50 8.57 -4.01
C LYS A 77 -8.60 9.62 -3.34
N LYS A 78 -8.12 9.37 -2.12
CA LYS A 78 -7.13 10.25 -1.46
C LYS A 78 -5.72 10.10 -2.07
N GLY A 79 -5.45 8.99 -2.73
CA GLY A 79 -4.21 8.76 -3.48
C GLY A 79 -4.40 9.02 -4.98
N LYS A 80 -3.31 8.83 -5.74
CA LYS A 80 -3.37 8.76 -7.20
C LYS A 80 -4.29 7.62 -7.67
N HIS A 81 -5.12 7.88 -8.68
CA HIS A 81 -6.20 6.97 -9.11
C HIS A 81 -6.58 7.10 -10.59
N ASP A 82 -5.65 7.54 -11.45
CA ASP A 82 -5.81 7.51 -12.92
C ASP A 82 -5.86 6.04 -13.42
N GLU A 83 -5.12 5.15 -12.75
CA GLU A 83 -5.00 3.74 -13.07
C GLU A 83 -5.31 2.85 -11.85
N PRO A 84 -6.56 2.83 -11.38
CA PRO A 84 -6.89 2.29 -10.07
C PRO A 84 -6.77 0.76 -9.98
N TYR A 85 -6.65 0.06 -11.12
CA TYR A 85 -6.31 -1.36 -11.17
C TYR A 85 -4.88 -1.68 -10.68
N LEU A 86 -4.03 -0.67 -10.43
CA LEU A 86 -2.70 -0.79 -9.84
C LEU A 86 -2.70 -0.75 -8.30
N GLY A 87 -3.86 -0.70 -7.65
CA GLY A 87 -3.97 -0.57 -6.21
C GLY A 87 -3.86 0.88 -5.74
N PHE A 88 -4.01 1.10 -4.43
CA PHE A 88 -4.01 2.43 -3.83
C PHE A 88 -2.74 3.22 -4.17
N ASN A 89 -2.92 4.49 -4.55
CA ASN A 89 -1.88 5.39 -5.02
C ASN A 89 -1.11 4.87 -6.25
N GLU A 90 -1.72 3.96 -7.03
CA GLU A 90 -1.10 3.29 -8.17
C GLU A 90 0.23 2.61 -7.84
N CYS A 91 0.38 2.15 -6.60
CA CYS A 91 1.65 1.64 -6.07
C CYS A 91 2.10 0.34 -6.75
N ALA A 92 1.18 -0.42 -7.33
CA ALA A 92 1.44 -1.63 -8.10
C ALA A 92 2.24 -2.69 -7.32
N LEU A 93 2.06 -2.77 -5.99
CA LEU A 93 2.88 -3.61 -5.12
C LEU A 93 2.41 -5.08 -5.15
N PRO A 94 3.18 -6.05 -5.65
CA PRO A 94 2.74 -7.45 -5.68
C PRO A 94 2.97 -8.17 -4.34
N LEU A 95 2.59 -7.54 -3.22
CA LEU A 95 2.74 -8.10 -1.87
C LEU A 95 1.41 -8.65 -1.35
N ILE A 96 1.43 -9.85 -0.79
CA ILE A 96 0.31 -10.49 -0.13
C ILE A 96 0.69 -10.82 1.29
N LEU A 97 -0.14 -10.39 2.24
CA LEU A 97 -0.02 -10.77 3.65
C LEU A 97 -1.30 -11.49 4.04
N TYR A 98 -1.17 -12.69 4.60
CA TYR A 98 -2.31 -13.49 5.01
C TYR A 98 -3.18 -12.70 6.01
N HIS A 99 -4.46 -12.49 5.66
CA HIS A 99 -5.44 -11.62 6.35
C HIS A 99 -5.17 -10.10 6.38
N ASN A 100 -4.05 -9.60 5.84
CA ASN A 100 -3.73 -8.17 5.87
C ASN A 100 -2.99 -7.68 4.62
N THR A 101 -3.37 -8.18 3.44
CA THR A 101 -2.82 -7.67 2.18
C THR A 101 -2.95 -6.14 2.14
N PRO A 102 -1.94 -5.37 1.74
CA PRO A 102 -2.07 -3.92 1.69
C PRO A 102 -2.99 -3.48 0.56
N ASN A 103 -3.64 -2.31 0.71
CA ASN A 103 -4.49 -1.73 -0.35
C ASN A 103 -3.68 -1.25 -1.57
N ASN A 104 -2.37 -1.04 -1.37
CA ASN A 104 -1.39 -0.75 -2.42
C ASN A 104 -1.14 -1.93 -3.35
N THR A 105 -1.64 -3.12 -3.01
CA THR A 105 -1.54 -4.32 -3.84
C THR A 105 -2.56 -4.33 -4.96
N LEU A 106 -2.17 -4.93 -6.09
CA LEU A 106 -3.04 -5.18 -7.24
C LEU A 106 -4.38 -5.83 -6.79
N PRO A 107 -5.53 -5.17 -7.01
CA PRO A 107 -6.84 -5.64 -6.58
C PRO A 107 -7.17 -7.08 -7.00
N ILE A 108 -6.76 -7.47 -8.22
CA ILE A 108 -6.98 -8.82 -8.75
C ILE A 108 -6.45 -9.93 -7.83
N LEU A 109 -5.46 -9.63 -6.97
CA LEU A 109 -4.85 -10.62 -6.10
C LEU A 109 -5.63 -10.84 -4.81
N TRP A 110 -6.41 -9.89 -4.32
CA TRP A 110 -6.98 -9.94 -2.97
C TRP A 110 -8.46 -9.59 -2.87
N PHE A 111 -9.02 -8.93 -3.89
CA PHE A 111 -10.41 -8.52 -3.87
C PHE A 111 -11.34 -9.72 -4.04
N GLU A 112 -12.33 -9.82 -3.15
CA GLU A 112 -13.45 -10.75 -3.28
C GLU A 112 -14.71 -9.93 -3.55
N TYR A 113 -15.50 -10.31 -4.56
CA TYR A 113 -16.84 -9.76 -4.72
C TYR A 113 -17.92 -10.84 -4.77
N ASN A 114 -19.02 -10.55 -4.06
CA ASN A 114 -20.18 -11.41 -3.88
C ASN A 114 -21.09 -11.49 -5.13
N LYS A 115 -20.84 -10.73 -6.20
CA LYS A 115 -21.68 -10.75 -7.42
C LYS A 115 -20.85 -10.52 -8.69
N ARG A 116 -20.39 -11.63 -9.29
CA ARG A 116 -19.94 -11.79 -10.70
C ARG A 116 -18.61 -11.12 -11.10
N ALA A 117 -17.51 -11.89 -11.09
CA ALA A 117 -16.63 -12.07 -12.28
C ALA A 117 -15.34 -12.88 -12.00
N TYR A 118 -14.78 -12.80 -10.80
CA TYR A 118 -13.56 -13.54 -10.44
C TYR A 118 -13.37 -13.59 -8.92
N ARG A 119 -12.49 -14.48 -8.45
CA ARG A 119 -12.04 -14.55 -7.07
C ARG A 119 -10.56 -14.20 -7.04
N GLY A 120 -10.16 -13.28 -6.16
CA GLY A 120 -8.74 -13.00 -5.96
C GLY A 120 -7.97 -14.26 -5.58
N LEU A 121 -6.70 -14.35 -6.00
CA LEU A 121 -5.85 -15.51 -5.72
C LEU A 121 -5.60 -15.70 -4.22
N PHE A 122 -5.53 -14.59 -3.48
CA PHE A 122 -5.31 -14.51 -2.05
C PHE A 122 -6.37 -13.63 -1.39
N PRO A 123 -7.62 -14.12 -1.36
CA PRO A 123 -8.75 -13.32 -0.95
C PRO A 123 -8.64 -12.85 0.50
N ARG A 124 -9.04 -11.60 0.78
CA ARG A 124 -9.19 -11.14 2.17
C ARG A 124 -10.48 -11.68 2.78
N ILE A 125 -10.34 -12.55 3.77
CA ILE A 125 -11.49 -13.03 4.55
C ILE A 125 -11.93 -11.91 5.50
N ASN A 126 -13.07 -11.30 5.21
CA ASN A 126 -13.66 -10.30 6.09
C ASN A 126 -14.38 -11.01 7.25
N ARG A 127 -13.74 -11.03 8.43
CA ARG A 127 -14.24 -11.74 9.63
C ARG A 127 -15.51 -11.10 10.23
N HIS A 128 -15.94 -9.95 9.74
CA HIS A 128 -17.09 -9.19 10.23
C HIS A 128 -18.32 -9.26 9.32
N SER A 129 -18.39 -10.26 8.45
CA SER A 129 -19.59 -10.53 7.65
C SER A 129 -20.46 -11.54 8.42
N GLU A 130 -21.27 -11.05 9.35
CA GLU A 130 -22.49 -11.73 9.82
C GLU A 130 -23.69 -11.28 8.97
#